data_AF-A0A0T6BA47-F1
#
_entry.id   AF-A0A0T6BA47-F1
#
_cell.length_a   1.000
_cell.length_b   1.000
_cell.length_c   1.000
_cell.angle_alpha   90.00
_cell.angle_beta   90.00
_cell.angle_gamma   90.00
#
_symmetry.space_group_name_H-M   'P 1'
#
loop_
_entity.id
_entity.type
_entity.pdbx_description
1 polymer ?
#
loop_
_entity_poly.entity_id
_entity_poly.type
_entity_poly.pdbx_seq_one_letter_code
_entity_poly.pdbx_strand_id
1 'polypeptide(L)'
;MSDPIDLLEKRIAALELQILPKEKDVEINKVQPIADLLIQTHTMIATALSCRDAISAILEKLPVINEYLNPMYSETELELEAKRQYVLELYPELKETAVLLTEFDSVRDVTDSKVIARVSDLAEKLETMVHLTLDTYDECKSITKKVLESLQQYSDIIKTIKILFAQLEYNITEIEAILAPKPPSDD
;
A
#
# COMPACT_ATOMS: atom_id res chain seq x y z
N MET A 1 77.10 -79.78 6.82
CA MET A 1 75.92 -79.98 5.96
C MET A 1 74.73 -79.92 6.90
N SER A 2 73.90 -78.88 6.84
CA SER A 2 72.76 -78.74 7.75
C SER A 2 71.70 -79.73 7.29
N ASP A 3 71.32 -80.65 8.16
CA ASP A 3 70.39 -81.72 7.80
C ASP A 3 69.04 -81.12 7.37
N PRO A 4 68.44 -81.61 6.27
CA PRO A 4 67.17 -81.09 5.75
C PRO A 4 66.01 -81.21 6.75
N ILE A 5 66.18 -82.05 7.77
CA ILE A 5 65.23 -82.29 8.85
C ILE A 5 65.16 -81.09 9.81
N ASP A 6 66.31 -80.49 10.18
CA ASP A 6 66.37 -79.33 11.08
C ASP A 6 65.68 -78.09 10.49
N LEU A 7 65.77 -77.93 9.16
CA LEU A 7 65.10 -76.83 8.46
C LEU A 7 63.58 -77.05 8.44
N LEU A 8 63.15 -78.29 8.26
CA LEU A 8 61.74 -78.66 8.30
C LEU A 8 61.16 -78.43 9.70
N GLU A 9 61.88 -78.82 10.73
CA GLU A 9 61.45 -78.68 12.12
C GLU A 9 61.31 -77.21 12.54
N LYS A 10 62.27 -76.36 12.17
CA LYS A 10 62.14 -74.90 12.37
C LYS A 10 60.95 -74.30 11.63
N ARG A 11 60.65 -74.78 10.43
CA ARG A 11 59.53 -74.28 9.63
C ARG A 11 58.19 -74.74 10.20
N ILE A 12 58.11 -75.98 10.70
CA ILE A 12 56.94 -76.50 11.39
C ILE A 12 56.70 -75.72 12.67
N ALA A 13 57.73 -75.51 13.50
CA ALA A 13 57.62 -74.71 14.72
C ALA A 13 57.16 -73.26 14.45
N ALA A 14 57.60 -72.66 13.35
CA ALA A 14 57.13 -71.33 12.94
C ALA A 14 55.65 -71.32 12.53
N LEU A 15 55.18 -72.37 11.83
CA LEU A 15 53.77 -72.52 11.43
C LEU A 15 52.87 -72.80 12.64
N GLU A 16 53.32 -73.63 13.58
CA GLU A 16 52.59 -73.93 14.81
C GLU A 16 52.39 -72.67 15.67
N LEU A 17 53.41 -71.81 15.77
CA LEU A 17 53.33 -70.55 16.51
C LEU A 17 52.34 -69.55 15.87
N GLN A 18 52.14 -69.63 14.55
CA GLN A 18 51.26 -68.73 13.81
C GLN A 18 49.79 -69.20 13.83
N ILE A 19 49.56 -70.50 14.01
CA ILE A 19 48.24 -71.14 13.89
C ILE A 19 47.64 -71.49 15.24
N LEU A 20 48.44 -71.89 16.23
CA LEU A 20 47.96 -72.22 17.58
C LEU A 20 48.18 -71.07 18.58
N PRO A 21 47.17 -70.72 19.40
CA PRO A 21 47.35 -69.77 20.49
C PRO A 21 48.26 -70.37 21.58
N LYS A 22 49.16 -69.54 22.13
CA LYS A 22 50.25 -69.97 23.04
C LYS A 22 49.82 -70.41 24.46
N GLU A 23 48.54 -70.38 24.81
CA GLU A 23 48.07 -70.75 26.14
C GLU A 23 46.84 -71.67 26.09
N LYS A 24 46.77 -72.53 27.10
CA LYS A 24 46.05 -73.81 27.20
C LYS A 24 44.53 -73.72 27.14
N ASP A 25 43.96 -74.90 26.84
CA ASP A 25 42.56 -75.33 26.98
C ASP A 25 41.56 -74.72 25.99
N VAL A 26 41.71 -75.10 24.72
CA VAL A 26 40.58 -75.09 23.79
C VAL A 26 40.01 -76.50 23.75
N GLU A 27 38.78 -76.66 24.26
CA GLU A 27 37.98 -77.89 24.13
C GLU A 27 38.01 -78.38 22.68
N ILE A 28 38.49 -79.61 22.48
CA ILE A 28 38.72 -80.23 21.16
C ILE A 28 37.43 -80.27 20.31
N ASN A 29 36.26 -80.09 20.93
CA ASN A 29 34.96 -80.03 20.27
C ASN A 29 34.62 -78.66 19.62
N LYS A 30 35.49 -77.65 19.71
CA LYS A 30 35.30 -76.31 19.10
C LYS A 30 36.44 -75.88 18.18
N VAL A 31 37.23 -76.83 17.66
CA VAL A 31 38.25 -76.52 16.65
C VAL A 31 37.55 -76.40 15.29
N GLN A 32 36.94 -75.24 15.01
CA GLN A 32 36.53 -74.91 13.65
C GLN A 32 37.79 -74.71 12.81
N PRO A 33 37.87 -75.30 11.60
CA PRO A 33 39.01 -75.06 10.74
C PRO A 33 39.08 -73.55 10.46
N ILE A 34 40.29 -72.98 10.50
CA ILE A 34 40.52 -71.54 10.28
C ILE A 34 39.91 -71.09 8.94
N ALA A 35 39.86 -71.99 7.95
CA ALA A 35 39.18 -71.77 6.69
C ALA A 35 37.68 -71.47 6.86
N ASP A 36 36.97 -72.19 7.74
CA ASP A 36 35.54 -71.95 8.00
C ASP A 36 35.33 -70.65 8.77
N LEU A 37 36.21 -70.32 9.72
CA LEU A 37 36.17 -69.03 10.43
C LEU A 37 36.44 -67.86 9.47
N LEU A 38 37.36 -68.04 8.52
CA LEU A 38 37.67 -67.06 7.48
C LEU A 38 36.49 -66.92 6.51
N ILE A 39 35.84 -68.01 6.11
CA ILE A 39 34.63 -67.98 5.28
C ILE A 39 33.49 -67.29 6.03
N GLN A 40 33.31 -67.58 7.32
CA GLN A 40 32.26 -66.98 8.13
C GLN A 40 32.49 -65.47 8.30
N THR A 41 33.71 -65.04 8.64
CA THR A 41 34.06 -63.63 8.75
C THR A 41 33.95 -62.91 7.42
N HIS A 42 34.38 -63.53 6.32
CA HIS A 42 34.17 -63.01 4.97
C HIS A 42 32.69 -62.86 4.63
N THR A 43 31.86 -63.84 4.98
CA THR A 43 30.40 -63.80 4.77
C THR A 43 29.76 -62.70 5.61
N MET A 44 30.18 -62.52 6.87
CA MET A 44 29.69 -61.43 7.73
C MET A 44 30.10 -60.05 7.19
N ILE A 45 31.34 -59.90 6.73
CA ILE A 45 31.83 -58.66 6.11
C ILE A 45 31.08 -58.38 4.81
N ALA A 46 30.89 -59.39 3.96
CA ALA A 46 30.15 -59.27 2.70
C ALA A 46 28.68 -58.90 2.94
N THR A 47 28.05 -59.50 3.95
CA THR A 47 26.67 -59.18 4.33
C THR A 47 26.57 -57.76 4.90
N ALA A 48 27.50 -57.35 5.76
CA ALA A 48 27.54 -55.99 6.29
C ALA A 48 27.78 -54.94 5.18
N LEU A 49 28.64 -55.25 4.22
CA LEU A 49 28.92 -54.38 3.06
C LEU A 49 27.69 -54.29 2.14
N SER A 50 27.04 -55.42 1.85
CA SER A 50 25.81 -55.45 1.04
C SER A 50 24.65 -54.70 1.70
N CYS A 51 24.51 -54.78 3.02
CA CYS A 51 23.50 -54.01 3.76
C CYS A 51 23.83 -52.51 3.75
N ARG A 52 25.11 -52.14 3.82
CA ARG A 52 25.53 -50.73 3.75
C ARG A 52 25.16 -50.10 2.43
N ASP A 53 25.38 -50.79 1.31
CA ASP A 53 25.06 -50.28 -0.02
C ASP A 53 23.54 -50.12 -0.21
N ALA A 54 22.75 -51.09 0.28
CA ALA A 54 21.29 -50.99 0.26
C ALA A 54 20.75 -49.84 1.13
N ILE A 55 21.29 -49.66 2.34
CA ILE A 55 20.90 -48.56 3.24
C ILE A 55 21.34 -47.22 2.66
N SER A 56 22.53 -47.12 2.07
CA SER A 56 23.02 -45.90 1.42
C SER A 56 22.14 -45.52 0.24
N ALA A 57 21.76 -46.47 -0.60
CA ALA A 57 20.86 -46.23 -1.73
C ALA A 57 19.47 -45.76 -1.26
N ILE A 58 18.94 -46.34 -0.18
CA ILE A 58 17.67 -45.90 0.42
C ILE A 58 17.81 -44.48 1.01
N LEU A 59 18.92 -44.18 1.69
CA LEU A 59 19.19 -42.88 2.28
C LEU A 59 19.33 -41.78 1.21
N GLU A 60 19.96 -42.10 0.07
CA GLU A 60 20.03 -41.21 -1.10
C GLU A 60 18.66 -40.98 -1.76
N LYS A 61 17.78 -41.99 -1.72
CA LYS A 61 16.41 -41.90 -2.26
C LYS A 61 15.42 -41.26 -1.27
N LEU A 62 15.72 -41.24 0.01
CA LEU A 62 14.90 -40.65 1.07
C LEU A 62 14.51 -39.17 0.83
N PRO A 63 15.44 -38.26 0.45
CA PRO A 63 15.08 -36.87 0.16
C PRO A 63 14.13 -36.77 -1.04
N VAL A 64 14.33 -37.61 -2.05
CA VAL A 64 13.47 -37.66 -3.24
C VAL A 64 12.07 -38.16 -2.86
N ILE A 65 11.96 -39.20 -2.05
CA ILE A 65 10.67 -39.70 -1.54
C ILE A 65 9.96 -38.63 -0.69
N ASN A 66 10.72 -37.90 0.13
CA ASN A 66 10.19 -36.79 0.94
C ASN A 66 9.70 -35.62 0.05
N GLU A 67 10.33 -35.41 -1.10
CA GLU A 67 9.90 -34.44 -2.11
C GLU A 67 8.58 -34.88 -2.78
N TYR A 68 8.43 -36.16 -3.14
CA TYR A 68 7.18 -36.71 -3.69
C TYR A 68 6.03 -36.76 -2.68
N LEU A 69 6.32 -36.83 -1.38
CA LEU A 69 5.33 -36.75 -0.30
C LEU A 69 4.91 -35.32 0.04
N ASN A 70 5.57 -34.31 -0.54
CA ASN A 70 5.18 -32.93 -0.37
C ASN A 70 3.94 -32.64 -1.24
N PRO A 71 2.78 -32.28 -0.65
CA PRO A 71 1.55 -32.01 -1.41
C PRO A 71 1.67 -30.87 -2.43
N MET A 72 2.70 -30.02 -2.29
CA MET A 72 3.01 -28.95 -3.25
C MET A 72 3.72 -29.45 -4.53
N TYR A 73 4.29 -30.66 -4.53
CA TYR A 73 5.02 -31.21 -5.69
C TYR A 73 4.06 -31.57 -6.84
N SER A 74 2.89 -32.12 -6.52
CA SER A 74 1.87 -32.49 -7.52
C SER A 74 1.00 -31.33 -8.01
N GLU A 75 0.92 -30.22 -7.28
CA GLU A 75 0.05 -29.08 -7.65
C GLU A 75 0.68 -28.13 -8.68
N THR A 76 1.99 -28.24 -8.92
CA THR A 76 2.69 -27.31 -9.82
C THR A 76 2.55 -27.69 -11.31
N GLU A 77 2.30 -28.97 -11.58
CA GLU A 77 1.98 -29.52 -12.91
C GLU A 77 0.49 -29.39 -13.22
N LEU A 78 -0.07 -28.19 -13.05
CA LEU A 78 -1.23 -27.85 -13.88
C LEU A 78 -0.73 -27.93 -15.34
N GLU A 79 -1.29 -28.86 -16.11
CA GLU A 79 -0.96 -29.12 -17.50
C GLU A 79 -0.86 -27.78 -18.26
N LEU A 80 0.17 -27.61 -19.08
CA LEU A 80 0.48 -26.31 -19.70
C LEU A 80 -0.72 -25.75 -20.49
N GLU A 81 -1.54 -26.64 -21.04
CA GLU A 81 -2.81 -26.31 -21.69
C GLU A 81 -3.90 -25.83 -20.71
N ALA A 82 -3.98 -26.40 -19.51
CA ALA A 82 -4.89 -25.93 -18.46
C ALA A 82 -4.50 -24.53 -17.96
N LYS A 83 -3.20 -24.24 -17.82
CA LYS A 83 -2.72 -22.87 -17.49
C LYS A 83 -3.07 -21.88 -18.60
N ARG A 84 -2.94 -22.30 -19.85
CA ARG A 84 -3.30 -21.48 -21.02
C ARG A 84 -4.80 -21.19 -21.07
N GLN A 85 -5.64 -22.22 -20.87
CA GLN A 85 -7.08 -22.08 -20.83
C GLN A 85 -7.52 -21.16 -19.68
N TYR A 86 -6.92 -21.33 -18.49
CA TYR A 86 -7.16 -20.48 -17.32
C TYR A 86 -6.81 -19.01 -17.59
N VAL A 87 -5.66 -18.73 -18.22
CA VAL A 87 -5.27 -17.36 -18.58
C VAL A 87 -6.21 -16.76 -19.63
N LEU A 88 -6.69 -17.57 -20.59
CA LEU A 88 -7.69 -17.13 -21.59
C LEU A 88 -9.05 -16.82 -20.94
N GLU A 89 -9.45 -17.60 -19.95
CA GLU A 89 -10.68 -17.39 -19.20
C GLU A 89 -10.59 -16.16 -18.28
N LEU A 90 -9.41 -15.90 -17.71
CA LEU A 90 -9.13 -14.71 -16.90
C LEU A 90 -8.87 -13.43 -17.73
N TYR A 91 -8.63 -13.57 -19.03
CA TYR A 91 -8.35 -12.44 -19.93
C TYR A 91 -9.42 -11.33 -19.94
N PRO A 92 -10.75 -11.61 -20.01
CA PRO A 92 -11.76 -10.56 -19.93
C PRO A 92 -11.71 -9.79 -18.60
N GLU A 93 -11.52 -10.49 -17.48
CA GLU A 93 -11.44 -9.89 -16.14
C GLU A 93 -10.16 -9.05 -16.00
N LEU A 94 -9.04 -9.52 -16.57
CA LEU A 94 -7.78 -8.77 -16.62
C LEU A 94 -7.89 -7.52 -17.50
N LYS A 95 -8.64 -7.61 -18.60
CA LYS A 95 -8.90 -6.48 -19.48
C LYS A 95 -9.80 -5.44 -18.81
N GLU A 96 -10.83 -5.88 -18.09
CA GLU A 96 -11.72 -5.00 -17.33
C GLU A 96 -10.97 -4.29 -16.21
N THR A 97 -10.15 -5.02 -15.44
CA THR A 97 -9.28 -4.42 -14.42
C THR A 97 -8.25 -3.47 -15.01
N ALA A 98 -7.68 -3.76 -16.18
CA ALA A 98 -6.78 -2.81 -16.86
C ALA A 98 -7.48 -1.52 -17.28
N VAL A 99 -8.72 -1.61 -17.80
CA VAL A 99 -9.54 -0.43 -18.12
C VAL A 99 -9.82 0.37 -16.85
N LEU A 100 -10.24 -0.30 -15.78
CA LEU A 100 -10.51 0.33 -14.49
C LEU A 100 -9.27 1.02 -13.91
N LEU A 101 -8.09 0.43 -14.10
CA LEU A 101 -6.81 1.01 -13.68
C LEU A 101 -6.48 2.28 -14.49
N THR A 102 -6.72 2.26 -15.80
CA THR A 102 -6.52 3.45 -16.64
C THR A 102 -7.51 4.57 -16.31
N GLU A 103 -8.76 4.24 -16.01
CA GLU A 103 -9.74 5.21 -15.51
C GLU A 103 -9.30 5.76 -14.15
N PHE A 104 -8.84 4.90 -13.24
CA PHE A 104 -8.36 5.32 -11.93
C PHE A 104 -7.16 6.26 -12.03
N ASP A 105 -6.17 5.97 -12.88
CA ASP A 105 -5.02 6.85 -13.10
C ASP A 105 -5.44 8.20 -13.69
N SER A 106 -6.44 8.22 -14.58
CA SER A 106 -6.99 9.48 -15.12
C SER A 106 -7.69 10.34 -14.06
N VAL A 107 -8.35 9.68 -13.09
CA VAL A 107 -9.05 10.35 -11.98
C VAL A 107 -8.07 10.75 -10.88
N ARG A 108 -6.96 10.03 -10.72
CA ARG A 108 -5.92 10.32 -9.73
C ARG A 108 -5.31 11.70 -9.94
N ASP A 109 -5.01 12.05 -11.19
CA ASP A 109 -4.47 13.38 -11.54
C ASP A 109 -5.44 14.52 -11.21
N VAL A 110 -6.75 14.28 -11.31
CA VAL A 110 -7.79 15.25 -10.94
C VAL A 110 -7.97 15.34 -9.42
N THR A 111 -7.78 14.22 -8.71
CA THR A 111 -7.96 14.12 -7.26
C THR A 111 -6.76 14.68 -6.50
N ASP A 112 -5.54 14.49 -7.00
CA ASP A 112 -4.30 15.11 -6.49
C ASP A 112 -4.16 16.59 -6.90
N SER A 113 -5.12 17.11 -7.66
CA SER A 113 -5.14 18.51 -8.02
C SER A 113 -5.16 19.36 -6.75
N LYS A 114 -4.09 20.14 -6.56
CA LYS A 114 -3.94 21.16 -5.51
C LYS A 114 -5.13 22.13 -5.43
N VAL A 115 -6.01 22.14 -6.43
CA VAL A 115 -7.27 22.88 -6.44
C VAL A 115 -8.21 22.38 -5.35
N ILE A 116 -8.37 21.06 -5.15
CA ILE A 116 -9.27 20.49 -4.13
C ILE A 116 -8.75 20.84 -2.72
N ALA A 117 -7.44 20.75 -2.51
CA ALA A 117 -6.82 21.15 -1.25
C ALA A 117 -7.00 22.66 -0.94
N ARG A 118 -7.06 23.51 -1.96
CA ARG A 118 -7.29 24.96 -1.82
C ARG A 118 -8.77 25.33 -1.64
N VAL A 119 -9.70 24.38 -1.71
CA VAL A 119 -11.14 24.66 -1.51
C VAL A 119 -11.41 25.10 -0.07
N SER A 120 -10.74 24.54 0.95
CA SER A 120 -10.93 25.00 2.33
C SER A 120 -10.44 26.44 2.52
N ASP A 121 -9.26 26.76 1.98
CA ASP A 121 -8.69 28.11 2.03
C ASP A 121 -9.56 29.12 1.27
N LEU A 122 -10.18 28.69 0.16
CA LEU A 122 -11.11 29.51 -0.61
C LEU A 122 -12.44 29.69 0.13
N ALA A 123 -12.91 28.68 0.84
CA ALA A 123 -14.14 28.76 1.64
C ALA A 123 -14.00 29.76 2.79
N GLU A 124 -12.87 29.76 3.51
CA GLU A 124 -12.59 30.73 4.57
C GLU A 124 -12.51 32.17 4.01
N LYS A 125 -11.86 32.34 2.85
CA LYS A 125 -11.82 33.63 2.14
C LYS A 125 -13.19 34.07 1.64
N LEU A 126 -14.04 33.13 1.24
CA LEU A 126 -15.40 33.43 0.81
C LEU A 126 -16.27 33.86 1.99
N GLU A 127 -16.17 33.18 3.14
CA GLU A 127 -16.89 33.54 4.36
C GLU A 127 -16.52 34.95 4.84
N THR A 128 -15.23 35.27 4.88
CA THR A 128 -14.76 36.62 5.21
C THR A 128 -15.23 37.67 4.20
N MET A 129 -15.25 37.34 2.90
CA MET A 129 -15.80 38.24 1.87
C MET A 129 -17.31 38.42 2.00
N VAL A 130 -18.06 37.37 2.37
CA VAL A 130 -19.51 37.44 2.61
C VAL A 130 -19.80 38.36 3.79
N HIS A 131 -19.03 38.27 4.88
CA HIS A 131 -19.18 39.20 5.99
C HIS A 131 -18.91 40.66 5.56
N LEU A 132 -17.82 40.90 4.84
CA LEU A 132 -17.47 42.25 4.38
C LEU A 132 -18.50 42.82 3.38
N THR A 133 -19.07 41.97 2.52
CA THR A 133 -20.14 42.39 1.61
C THR A 133 -21.45 42.70 2.33
N LEU A 134 -21.75 42.00 3.42
CA LEU A 134 -22.92 42.30 4.25
C LEU A 134 -22.74 43.63 4.99
N ASP A 135 -21.57 43.85 5.60
CA ASP A 135 -21.25 45.10 6.30
C ASP A 135 -21.31 46.31 5.35
N THR A 136 -20.71 46.18 4.17
CA THR A 136 -20.75 47.25 3.15
C THR A 136 -22.15 47.50 2.60
N TYR A 137 -22.99 46.46 2.50
CA TYR A 137 -24.39 46.62 2.13
C TYR A 137 -25.19 47.39 3.17
N ASP A 138 -25.02 47.07 4.46
CA ASP A 138 -25.69 47.76 5.56
C ASP A 138 -25.21 49.21 5.68
N GLU A 139 -23.91 49.47 5.49
CA GLU A 139 -23.37 50.82 5.46
C GLU A 139 -23.95 51.63 4.29
N CYS A 140 -23.99 51.04 3.08
CA CYS A 140 -24.58 51.67 1.90
C CYS A 140 -26.06 52.02 2.11
N LYS A 141 -26.83 51.12 2.73
CA LYS A 141 -28.24 51.36 3.07
C LYS A 141 -28.39 52.50 4.08
N SER A 142 -27.54 52.55 5.10
CA SER A 142 -27.51 53.63 6.10
C SER A 142 -27.19 54.98 5.48
N ILE A 143 -26.15 55.05 4.63
CA ILE A 143 -25.77 56.27 3.91
C ILE A 143 -26.90 56.71 2.97
N THR A 144 -27.48 55.79 2.21
CA THR A 144 -28.59 56.09 1.29
C THR A 144 -29.77 56.69 2.05
N LYS A 145 -30.11 56.14 3.22
CA LYS A 145 -31.17 56.69 4.08
C LYS A 145 -30.84 58.12 4.54
N LYS A 146 -29.62 58.36 5.03
CA LYS A 146 -29.18 59.72 5.46
C LYS A 146 -29.22 60.73 4.31
N VAL A 147 -28.80 60.33 3.11
CA VAL A 147 -28.85 61.18 1.92
C VAL A 147 -30.29 61.50 1.56
N LEU A 148 -31.19 60.52 1.59
CA LEU A 148 -32.61 60.72 1.32
C LEU A 148 -33.25 61.65 2.36
N GLU A 149 -32.97 61.46 3.65
CA GLU A 149 -33.41 62.35 4.72
C GLU A 149 -32.90 63.78 4.52
N SER A 150 -31.62 63.95 4.17
CA SER A 150 -31.04 65.26 3.89
C SER A 150 -31.67 65.93 2.65
N LEU A 151 -31.93 65.16 1.60
CA LEU A 151 -32.62 65.64 0.39
C LEU A 151 -34.07 66.07 0.71
N GLN A 152 -34.75 65.32 1.57
CA GLN A 152 -36.09 65.67 2.02
C GLN A 152 -36.08 66.98 2.81
N GLN A 153 -35.16 67.13 3.77
CA GLN A 153 -34.98 68.37 4.52
C GLN A 153 -34.68 69.55 3.60
N TYR A 154 -33.81 69.37 2.61
CA TYR A 154 -33.50 70.40 1.62
C TYR A 154 -34.73 70.79 0.79
N SER A 155 -35.52 69.81 0.34
CA SER A 155 -36.78 70.04 -0.37
C SER A 155 -37.77 70.84 0.47
N ASP A 156 -37.90 70.52 1.76
CA ASP A 156 -38.81 71.20 2.68
C ASP A 156 -38.32 72.62 3.03
N ILE A 157 -37.01 72.83 3.15
CA ILE A 157 -36.41 74.17 3.26
C ILE A 157 -36.72 75.01 2.01
N ILE A 158 -36.54 74.45 0.80
CA ILE A 158 -36.86 75.17 -0.45
C ILE A 158 -38.34 75.55 -0.50
N LYS A 159 -39.26 74.63 -0.13
CA LYS A 159 -40.70 74.94 -0.09
C LYS A 159 -40.99 76.09 0.87
N THR A 160 -40.38 76.07 2.05
CA THR A 160 -40.54 77.12 3.06
C THR A 160 -40.03 78.46 2.53
N ILE A 161 -38.86 78.46 1.88
CA ILE A 161 -38.28 79.66 1.25
C ILE A 161 -39.21 80.19 0.16
N LYS A 162 -39.77 79.33 -0.70
CA LYS A 162 -40.73 79.72 -1.75
C LYS A 162 -41.99 80.36 -1.16
N ILE A 163 -42.55 79.78 -0.10
CA ILE A 163 -43.71 80.34 0.59
C ILE A 163 -43.38 81.71 1.18
N LEU A 164 -42.22 81.84 1.83
CA LEU A 164 -41.78 83.08 2.45
C LEU A 164 -41.55 84.19 1.41
N PHE A 165 -40.98 83.86 0.26
CA PHE A 165 -40.85 84.81 -0.85
C PHE A 165 -42.21 85.23 -1.42
N ALA A 166 -43.15 84.29 -1.62
CA ALA A 166 -44.49 84.62 -2.08
C ALA A 166 -45.24 85.53 -1.08
N GLN A 167 -45.10 85.27 0.22
CA GLN A 167 -45.66 86.14 1.27
C GLN A 167 -45.01 87.52 1.28
N LEU A 168 -43.69 87.58 1.09
CA LEU A 168 -42.97 88.84 0.99
C LEU A 168 -43.42 89.65 -0.23
N GLU A 169 -43.56 89.02 -1.40
CA GLU A 169 -44.10 89.65 -2.61
C GLU A 169 -45.51 90.18 -2.39
N TYR A 170 -46.38 89.39 -1.73
CA TYR A 170 -47.73 89.84 -1.38
C TYR A 170 -47.70 91.09 -0.47
N ASN A 171 -46.90 91.07 0.59
CA ASN A 171 -46.77 92.20 1.51
C ASN A 171 -46.19 93.45 0.84
N ILE A 172 -45.20 93.29 -0.06
CA ILE A 172 -44.64 94.39 -0.84
C ILE A 172 -45.72 94.97 -1.76
N THR A 173 -46.48 94.13 -2.46
CA THR A 173 -47.58 94.56 -3.33
C THR A 173 -48.65 95.32 -2.54
N GLU A 174 -48.98 94.88 -1.33
CA GLU A 174 -49.93 95.57 -0.45
C GLU A 174 -49.41 96.95 -0.02
N ILE A 175 -48.14 97.05 0.36
CA ILE A 175 -47.51 98.33 0.70
C ILE A 175 -47.47 99.26 -0.51
N GLU A 176 -47.09 98.75 -1.69
CA GLU A 176 -47.07 99.52 -2.94
C GLU A 176 -48.48 100.02 -3.32
N ALA A 177 -49.51 99.21 -3.13
CA ALA A 177 -50.90 99.62 -3.36
C ALA A 177 -51.36 100.73 -2.40
N ILE A 178 -50.89 100.72 -1.14
CA ILE A 178 -51.16 101.78 -0.17
C ILE A 178 -50.38 103.06 -0.51
N LEU A 179 -49.16 102.93 -1.02
CA LEU A 179 -48.30 104.06 -1.39
C LEU A 179 -48.56 104.62 -2.79
N ALA A 180 -49.31 103.92 -3.63
CA ALA A 180 -49.65 104.37 -4.97
C ALA A 180 -50.42 105.70 -4.90
N PRO A 181 -49.96 106.76 -5.59
CA PRO A 181 -50.64 108.05 -5.55
C PRO A 181 -52.01 107.92 -6.23
N LYS A 182 -53.06 108.41 -5.55
CA LYS A 182 -54.41 108.53 -6.11
C LYS A 182 -54.32 109.27 -7.45
N PRO A 183 -54.88 108.72 -8.55
CA PRO A 183 -54.83 109.40 -9.84
C PRO A 183 -55.47 110.78 -9.72
N PRO A 184 -54.98 111.80 -10.46
CA PRO A 184 -55.62 113.11 -10.48
C PRO A 184 -57.07 112.91 -10.91
N SER A 185 -57.99 113.40 -10.08
CA SER A 185 -59.39 113.54 -10.43
C SER A 185 -59.50 114.39 -11.69
N ASP A 186 -60.00 113.79 -12.76
CA ASP A 186 -60.56 114.51 -13.91
C ASP A 186 -61.68 115.43 -13.40
N ASP A 187 -61.43 116.73 -13.48
CA ASP A 187 -62.42 117.82 -13.59
C ASP A 187 -62.06 118.65 -14.83
#